data_AF-A0A838R028-F1
#
_entry.id   AF-A0A838R028-F1
#
_cell.length_a   1.000
_cell.length_b   1.000
_cell.length_c   1.000
_cell.angle_alpha   90.00
_cell.angle_beta   90.00
_cell.angle_gamma   90.00
#
_symmetry.space_group_name_H-M   'P 1'
#
loop_
_entity.id
_entity.type
_entity.pdbx_description
1 polymer ?
#
loop_
_entity_poly.entity_id
_entity_poly.type
_entity_poly.pdbx_seq_one_letter_code
_entity_poly.pdbx_strand_id
1 'polypeptide(L)'
;MATSRIRYLTMLHAKISSELGRPPKDEGEFKEAIGKSDVDLKALKVESLDELFVSERDGQPMVVAYGPSPFGVDVVAYEQTGVNGMRQVGHKIGMVEEVDEARFRELVPASGVAKAAK
;
A
#
# COMPACT_ATOMS: atom_id res chain seq x y z
N MET A 1 1.74 18.70 8.78
CA MET A 1 1.63 17.73 7.67
C MET A 1 1.41 16.37 8.32
N ALA A 2 0.18 15.86 8.27
CA ALA A 2 -0.09 14.51 8.76
C ALA A 2 0.78 13.52 7.97
N THR A 3 1.38 12.57 8.66
CA THR A 3 2.03 11.43 8.04
C THR A 3 0.97 10.68 7.20
N SER A 4 1.37 10.00 6.12
CA SER A 4 0.45 9.24 5.28
C SER A 4 1.05 7.85 5.07
N ARG A 5 0.65 6.88 5.89
CA ARG A 5 1.18 5.50 5.85
C ARG A 5 0.99 4.86 4.47
N ILE A 6 -0.13 5.16 3.82
CA ILE A 6 -0.40 4.73 2.44
C ILE A 6 0.66 5.25 1.45
N ARG A 7 1.14 6.50 1.62
CA ARG A 7 2.20 7.08 0.79
C ARG A 7 3.50 6.32 0.98
N TYR A 8 3.84 5.97 2.22
CA TYR A 8 5.04 5.18 2.50
C TYR A 8 4.96 3.78 1.91
N LEU A 9 3.84 3.07 2.11
CA LEU A 9 3.63 1.76 1.49
C LEU A 9 3.76 1.83 -0.04
N THR A 10 3.20 2.86 -0.66
CA THR A 10 3.27 3.07 -2.11
C THR A 10 4.71 3.28 -2.58
N MET A 11 5.48 4.14 -1.89
CA MET A 11 6.88 4.40 -2.21
C MET A 11 7.76 3.18 -1.98
N LEU A 12 7.57 2.47 -0.87
CA LEU A 12 8.29 1.25 -0.56
C LEU A 12 7.98 0.15 -1.58
N HIS A 13 6.72 0.01 -1.99
CA HIS A 13 6.34 -0.95 -3.01
C HIS A 13 7.05 -0.68 -4.34
N ALA A 14 7.07 0.58 -4.79
CA ALA A 14 7.79 0.98 -6.00
C ALA A 14 9.30 0.71 -5.89
N LYS A 15 9.92 1.09 -4.75
CA LYS A 15 11.35 0.86 -4.49
C LYS A 15 11.68 -0.64 -4.51
N ILE A 16 11.00 -1.43 -3.69
CA ILE A 16 11.23 -2.88 -3.59
C ILE A 16 10.94 -3.56 -4.93
N SER A 17 9.89 -3.15 -5.65
CA SER A 17 9.61 -3.70 -6.98
C SER A 17 10.74 -3.43 -7.97
N SER A 18 11.35 -2.25 -7.89
CA SER A 18 12.53 -1.89 -8.70
C SER A 18 13.75 -2.71 -8.32
N GLU A 19 13.98 -2.97 -7.04
CA GLU A 19 15.12 -3.76 -6.55
C GLU A 19 14.97 -5.26 -6.91
N LEU A 20 13.75 -5.80 -6.84
CA LEU A 20 13.45 -7.18 -7.21
C LEU A 20 13.29 -7.39 -8.73
N GLY A 21 13.15 -6.32 -9.51
CA GLY A 21 12.80 -6.37 -10.93
C GLY A 21 11.37 -6.86 -11.21
N ARG A 22 10.55 -7.02 -10.17
CA ARG A 22 9.15 -7.46 -10.20
C ARG A 22 8.43 -7.05 -8.91
N PRO A 23 7.09 -7.00 -8.88
CA PRO A 23 6.37 -6.83 -7.62
C PRO A 23 6.69 -7.95 -6.61
N PRO A 24 6.65 -7.65 -5.30
CA PRO A 24 6.74 -8.68 -4.26
C PRO A 24 5.63 -9.71 -4.43
N LYS A 25 5.93 -10.99 -4.25
CA LYS A 25 5.00 -12.11 -4.48
C LYS A 25 3.87 -12.17 -3.44
N ASP A 26 4.18 -11.76 -2.21
CA ASP A 26 3.31 -11.73 -1.05
C ASP A 26 3.83 -10.73 -0.01
N GLU A 27 3.06 -10.56 1.06
CA GLU A 27 3.41 -9.68 2.18
C GLU A 27 4.68 -10.11 2.92
N GLY A 28 4.97 -11.41 2.99
CA GLY A 28 6.16 -11.93 3.65
C GLY A 28 7.42 -11.49 2.92
N GLU A 29 7.47 -11.63 1.60
CA GLU A 29 8.58 -11.14 0.77
C GLU A 29 8.70 -9.62 0.85
N PHE A 30 7.57 -8.91 0.89
CA PHE A 30 7.59 -7.45 0.99
C PHE A 30 8.14 -6.98 2.34
N LYS A 31 7.67 -7.55 3.46
CA LYS A 31 8.19 -7.26 4.81
C LYS A 31 9.67 -7.61 4.93
N GLU A 32 10.08 -8.77 4.40
CA GLU A 32 11.49 -9.19 4.38
C GLU A 32 12.36 -8.21 3.59
N ALA A 33 11.89 -7.76 2.43
CA ALA A 33 12.61 -6.80 1.59
C ALA A 33 12.71 -5.42 2.25
N ILE A 34 11.64 -4.94 2.90
CA ILE A 34 11.69 -3.69 3.69
C ILE A 34 12.71 -3.83 4.83
N GLY A 35 12.71 -4.96 5.55
CA GLY A 35 13.65 -5.21 6.63
C GLY A 35 15.12 -5.30 6.20
N LYS A 36 15.38 -5.64 4.93
CA LYS A 36 16.73 -5.61 4.32
C LYS A 36 17.10 -4.24 3.74
N SER A 37 16.13 -3.36 3.57
CA SER A 37 16.35 -2.02 3.02
C SER A 37 16.72 -1.04 4.13
N ASP A 38 17.48 0.01 3.81
CA ASP A 38 17.90 1.07 4.75
C ASP A 38 16.76 2.04 5.12
N VAL A 39 15.54 1.52 5.33
CA VAL A 39 14.38 2.33 5.69
C VAL A 39 14.43 2.67 7.18
N ASP A 40 14.54 3.96 7.47
CA ASP A 40 14.44 4.45 8.83
C ASP A 40 12.97 4.54 9.27
N LEU A 41 12.51 3.54 10.03
CA LEU A 41 11.16 3.49 10.61
C LEU A 41 10.84 4.73 11.48
N LYS A 42 11.84 5.33 12.13
CA LYS A 42 11.65 6.55 12.93
C LYS A 42 11.37 7.76 12.04
N ALA A 43 12.02 7.85 10.88
CA ALA A 43 11.71 8.87 9.89
C ALA A 43 10.28 8.73 9.34
N LEU A 44 9.74 7.51 9.33
CA LEU A 44 8.36 7.19 8.96
C LEU A 44 7.37 7.34 10.14
N LYS A 45 7.85 7.67 11.34
CA LYS A 45 7.05 7.78 12.58
C LYS A 45 6.24 6.52 12.89
N VAL A 46 6.84 5.35 12.67
CA VAL A 46 6.28 4.05 13.08
C VAL A 46 7.26 3.36 14.02
N GLU A 47 6.74 2.64 15.01
CA GLU A 47 7.57 1.91 15.97
C GLU A 47 7.95 0.52 15.46
N SER A 48 7.14 -0.03 14.54
CA SER A 48 7.33 -1.34 13.95
C SER A 48 6.96 -1.37 12.47
N LEU A 49 7.44 -2.39 11.77
CA LEU A 49 7.10 -2.63 10.39
C LEU A 49 5.60 -2.89 10.21
N ASP A 50 4.96 -3.57 11.17
CA ASP A 50 3.53 -3.91 11.10
C ASP A 50 2.64 -2.66 11.15
N GLU A 51 3.05 -1.60 11.85
CA GLU A 51 2.31 -0.33 11.88
C GLU A 51 2.20 0.34 10.51
N LEU A 52 3.14 0.11 9.59
CA LEU A 52 3.05 0.63 8.23
C LEU A 52 1.84 0.08 7.48
N PHE A 53 1.37 -1.10 7.87
CA PHE A 53 0.26 -1.80 7.25
C PHE A 53 -1.09 -1.52 7.92
N VAL A 54 -1.16 -0.54 8.83
CA VAL A 54 -2.40 -0.13 9.49
C VAL A 54 -2.68 1.33 9.14
N SER A 55 -3.87 1.67 8.69
CA SER A 55 -4.23 3.06 8.45
C SER A 55 -4.21 3.88 9.74
N GLU A 56 -3.60 5.05 9.66
CA GLU A 56 -3.61 6.01 10.77
C GLU A 56 -4.93 6.80 10.85
N ARG A 57 -5.83 6.65 9.86
CA ARG A 57 -7.12 7.35 9.79
C ARG A 57 -8.22 6.59 10.52
N ASP A 58 -8.31 5.27 10.32
CA ASP A 58 -9.38 4.41 10.86
C ASP A 58 -8.87 3.24 11.72
N GLY A 59 -7.54 3.05 11.83
CA GLY A 59 -6.94 1.93 12.54
C GLY A 59 -7.16 0.57 11.87
N GLN A 60 -7.72 0.53 10.66
CA GLN A 60 -7.96 -0.70 9.90
C GLN A 60 -6.72 -1.09 9.10
N PRO A 61 -6.58 -2.38 8.74
CA PRO A 61 -5.53 -2.83 7.85
C PRO A 61 -5.50 -2.06 6.51
N MET A 62 -4.30 -1.83 6.02
CA MET A 62 -4.05 -1.50 4.63
C MET A 62 -4.12 -2.78 3.79
N VAL A 63 -4.54 -2.61 2.55
CA VAL A 63 -4.55 -3.68 1.55
C VAL A 63 -3.45 -3.38 0.54
N VAL A 64 -2.59 -4.35 0.26
CA VAL A 64 -1.45 -4.20 -0.66
C VAL A 64 -1.58 -5.21 -1.79
N ALA A 65 -1.30 -4.76 -3.02
CA ALA A 65 -1.27 -5.61 -4.21
C ALA A 65 0.08 -6.29 -4.33
N TYR A 66 0.05 -7.61 -4.46
CA TYR A 66 1.23 -8.45 -4.61
C TYR A 66 1.19 -9.21 -5.93
N GLY A 67 2.36 -9.59 -6.42
CA GLY A 67 2.54 -10.36 -7.63
C GLY A 67 2.21 -9.57 -8.91
N PRO A 68 2.10 -10.27 -10.05
CA PRO A 68 1.76 -9.64 -11.31
C PRO A 68 0.34 -9.06 -11.23
N SER A 69 0.26 -7.76 -11.49
CA SER A 69 -1.00 -7.03 -11.55
C SER A 69 -1.60 -7.16 -12.97
N PRO A 70 -2.93 -7.31 -13.11
CA PRO A 70 -3.60 -7.27 -14.39
C PRO A 70 -3.21 -6.02 -15.18
N PHE A 71 -3.12 -6.14 -16.51
CA PHE A 71 -2.84 -5.01 -17.38
C PHE A 71 -3.83 -3.86 -17.13
N GLY A 72 -3.30 -2.64 -17.02
CA GLY A 72 -4.10 -1.44 -16.80
C GLY A 72 -4.45 -1.14 -15.35
N VAL A 73 -4.16 -2.04 -14.39
CA VAL A 73 -4.32 -1.75 -12.96
C VAL A 73 -3.02 -1.18 -12.41
N ASP A 74 -3.08 0.03 -11.88
CA ASP A 74 -1.96 0.80 -11.37
C ASP A 74 -1.99 0.97 -9.84
N VAL A 75 -3.04 0.53 -9.17
CA VAL A 75 -3.14 0.51 -7.71
C VAL A 75 -2.20 -0.53 -7.09
N VAL A 76 -1.44 -0.11 -6.07
CA VAL A 76 -0.53 -0.97 -5.29
C VAL A 76 -0.87 -1.08 -3.82
N ALA A 77 -1.56 -0.09 -3.27
CA ALA A 77 -2.02 -0.13 -1.89
C ALA A 77 -3.30 0.68 -1.73
N TYR A 78 -4.14 0.36 -0.75
CA TYR A 78 -5.31 1.18 -0.40
C TYR A 78 -5.81 0.88 1.03
N GLU A 79 -6.62 1.78 1.58
CA GLU A 79 -7.30 1.55 2.86
C GLU A 79 -8.39 0.49 2.73
N GLN A 80 -8.46 -0.47 3.66
CA GLN A 80 -9.52 -1.49 3.63
C GLN A 80 -10.92 -0.89 3.74
N THR A 81 -11.09 0.13 4.58
CA THR A 81 -12.39 0.76 4.86
C THR A 81 -12.39 2.26 4.55
N GLY A 82 -11.44 3.02 5.11
CA GLY A 82 -11.37 4.47 4.97
C GLY A 82 -12.23 5.21 6.00
N VAL A 83 -12.32 6.54 5.86
CA VAL A 83 -13.09 7.41 6.78
C VAL A 83 -14.04 8.33 6.01
N ASN A 84 -15.20 8.60 6.59
CA ASN A 84 -16.22 9.50 6.00
C ASN A 84 -16.64 9.14 4.56
N GLY A 85 -16.62 7.85 4.21
CA GLY A 85 -16.93 7.37 2.86
C GLY A 85 -15.81 7.55 1.83
N MET A 86 -14.62 8.00 2.26
CA MET A 86 -13.45 8.21 1.41
C MET A 86 -12.34 7.22 1.76
N ARG A 87 -11.62 6.74 0.75
CA ARG A 87 -10.44 5.86 0.88
C ARG A 87 -9.22 6.50 0.24
N GLN A 88 -8.06 6.30 0.85
CA GLN A 88 -6.80 6.58 0.18
C GLN A 88 -6.35 5.37 -0.66
N VAL A 89 -5.92 5.66 -1.88
CA VAL A 89 -5.45 4.68 -2.88
C VAL A 89 -4.07 5.12 -3.37
N GLY A 90 -3.10 4.22 -3.28
CA GLY A 90 -1.72 4.40 -3.72
C GLY A 90 -1.45 3.74 -5.07
N HIS A 91 -0.81 4.46 -5.99
CA HIS A 91 -0.52 4.02 -7.35
C HIS A 91 0.96 3.66 -7.54
N LYS A 92 1.28 2.78 -8.51
CA LYS A 92 2.65 2.35 -8.86
C LYS A 92 3.65 3.49 -9.01
N ILE A 93 3.18 4.67 -9.43
CA ILE A 93 4.00 5.87 -9.64
C ILE A 93 4.25 6.70 -8.37
N GLY A 94 3.82 6.24 -7.18
CA GLY A 94 3.99 6.97 -5.93
C GLY A 94 2.91 8.01 -5.60
N MET A 95 1.89 8.14 -6.48
CA MET A 95 0.74 9.03 -6.23
C MET A 95 -0.20 8.39 -5.21
N VAL A 96 -0.82 9.22 -4.37
CA VAL A 96 -1.92 8.83 -3.49
C VAL A 96 -3.14 9.68 -3.87
N GLU A 97 -4.26 9.03 -4.18
CA GLU A 97 -5.56 9.63 -4.45
C GLU A 97 -6.49 9.39 -3.26
N GLU A 98 -7.33 10.36 -2.91
CA GLU A 98 -8.44 10.16 -1.97
C GLU A 98 -9.73 10.08 -2.78
N VAL A 99 -10.44 8.96 -2.67
CA VAL A 99 -11.53 8.58 -3.57
C VAL A 99 -12.76 8.15 -2.81
N ASP A 100 -13.93 8.38 -3.40
CA ASP A 100 -15.18 7.80 -2.92
C ASP A 100 -15.36 6.34 -3.38
N GLU A 101 -16.42 5.68 -2.93
CA GLU A 101 -16.75 4.30 -3.28
C GLU A 101 -16.92 4.08 -4.79
N ALA A 102 -17.49 5.05 -5.53
CA ALA A 102 -17.71 4.91 -6.97
C ALA A 102 -16.38 4.89 -7.71
N ARG A 103 -15.51 5.86 -7.42
CA ARG A 103 -14.16 5.93 -7.98
C ARG A 103 -13.29 4.77 -7.54
N PHE A 104 -13.41 4.33 -6.28
CA PHE A 104 -12.68 3.15 -5.78
C PHE A 104 -12.98 1.89 -6.60
N ARG A 105 -14.24 1.68 -7.00
CA ARG A 105 -14.65 0.52 -7.83
C ARG A 105 -14.10 0.56 -9.25
N GLU A 106 -13.86 1.75 -9.80
CA GLU A 106 -13.20 1.90 -11.10
C GLU A 106 -11.72 1.50 -11.02
N LEU A 107 -11.06 1.87 -9.92
CA LEU A 107 -9.62 1.68 -9.70
C LEU A 107 -9.27 0.26 -9.24
N VAL A 108 -10.11 -0.34 -8.39
CA VAL A 108 -9.88 -1.65 -7.77
C VAL A 108 -10.99 -2.62 -8.19
N PRO A 109 -10.92 -3.19 -9.40
CA PRO A 109 -11.90 -4.18 -9.84
C PRO A 109 -11.84 -5.45 -8.99
N ALA A 110 -12.98 -6.11 -8.81
CA ALA A 110 -13.20 -7.21 -7.87
C ALA A 110 -12.32 -8.47 -8.08
N SER A 111 -11.50 -8.54 -9.13
CA SER A 111 -10.66 -9.69 -9.49
C SER A 111 -9.36 -9.85 -8.68
N GLY A 112 -9.26 -9.23 -7.49
CA GLY A 112 -8.59 -9.86 -6.33
C GLY A 112 -7.08 -10.11 -6.41
N VAL A 113 -6.28 -9.08 -6.69
CA VAL A 113 -4.80 -9.16 -6.56
C VAL A 113 -4.27 -8.65 -5.23
N ALA A 114 -5.10 -7.92 -4.48
CA ALA A 114 -4.68 -7.24 -3.26
C ALA A 114 -5.27 -7.94 -2.03
N LYS A 115 -4.43 -8.11 -1.01
CA LYS A 115 -4.79 -8.80 0.24
C LYS A 115 -4.64 -7.83 1.40
N ALA A 116 -5.59 -7.89 2.33
CA ALA A 116 -5.45 -7.20 3.61
C ALA A 116 -4.20 -7.70 4.30
N ALA A 117 -3.43 -6.76 4.83
CA ALA A 117 -2.26 -7.11 5.61
C ALA A 117 -2.65 -7.91 6.85
N LYS A 118 -1.91 -8.98 7.15
CA LYS A 118 -2.23 -9.89 8.27
C LYS A 118 -1.25 -9.75 9.42
#